data_AF-A0A0E9RX47-F1
#
_entry.id   AF-A0A0E9RX47-F1
#
_cell.length_a   1.000
_cell.length_b   1.000
_cell.length_c   1.000
_cell.angle_alpha   90.00
_cell.angle_beta   90.00
_cell.angle_gamma   90.00
#
_symmetry.space_group_name_H-M   'P 1'
#
loop_
_entity.id
_entity.type
_entity.pdbx_description
1 polymer ?
#
loop_
_entity_poly.entity_id
_entity_poly.type
_entity_poly.pdbx_seq_one_letter_code
_entity_poly.pdbx_strand_id
1 'polypeptide(L)' 'MPINKATIMPRGPTLGHVSMLPENDRWSETRSQLLAQMDVSMGGRVAEELIFGNEYITTGASSDFDGATK' A
#
# COMPACT_ATOMS: atom_id res chain seq x y z
N MET A 1 -8.85 -8.97 -2.83
CA MET A 1 -8.36 -8.88 -1.44
C MET A 1 -9.23 -7.86 -0.73
N PRO A 2 -10.07 -8.27 0.23
CA PRO A 2 -10.90 -7.32 0.96
C PRO A 2 -10.08 -6.53 1.99
N ILE A 3 -10.42 -5.25 2.14
CA ILE A 3 -9.86 -4.40 3.21
C ILE A 3 -10.48 -4.86 4.53
N ASN A 4 -9.64 -5.14 5.52
CA ASN A 4 -10.11 -5.39 6.87
C ASN A 4 -10.15 -4.12 7.71
N LYS A 5 -9.11 -3.29 7.61
CA LYS A 5 -8.98 -2.09 8.42
C LYS A 5 -8.16 -1.04 7.70
N ALA A 6 -8.58 0.21 7.83
CA ALA A 6 -7.80 1.38 7.46
C ALA A 6 -7.69 2.30 8.69
N THR A 7 -6.49 2.77 9.01
CA THR A 7 -6.28 3.64 10.18
C THR A 7 -5.17 4.65 9.94
N ILE A 8 -5.36 5.85 10.49
CA ILE A 8 -4.36 6.93 10.56
C ILE A 8 -3.69 7.02 11.94
N MET A 9 -4.00 6.06 12.82
CA MET A 9 -3.40 6.03 14.15
C MET A 9 -1.99 5.43 14.03
N PRO A 10 -0.95 6.10 14.57
CA PRO A 10 0.41 5.59 14.52
C PRO A 10 0.51 4.28 15.29
N ARG A 11 1.15 3.28 14.67
CA ARG A 11 1.39 1.96 15.25
C ARG A 11 2.71 1.40 14.76
N GLY A 12 3.62 1.15 15.70
CA GLY A 12 4.96 0.64 15.41
C GLY A 12 5.70 1.59 14.44
N PRO A 13 6.28 1.08 13.34
CA PRO A 13 7.00 1.91 12.37
C PRO A 13 6.10 2.71 11.42
N THR A 14 4.77 2.52 11.48
CA THR A 14 3.81 3.16 10.57
C THR A 14 3.06 4.30 11.26
N LEU A 15 2.82 5.40 10.55
CA LEU A 15 1.96 6.50 11.02
C LEU A 15 0.48 6.30 10.64
N GLY A 16 0.20 5.30 9.84
CA GLY A 16 -1.11 4.85 9.40
C GLY A 16 -0.92 3.68 8.43
N HIS A 17 -1.91 2.81 8.29
CA HIS A 17 -1.86 1.69 7.34
C HIS A 17 -3.23 1.17 6.98
N VAL A 18 -3.28 0.44 5.87
CA VAL A 18 -4.41 -0.38 5.44
C VAL A 18 -4.01 -1.84 5.56
N SER A 19 -4.78 -2.64 6.31
CA SER A 19 -4.58 -4.09 6.39
C SER A 19 -5.59 -4.82 5.51
N MET A 20 -5.06 -5.79 4.77
CA MET A 20 -5.84 -6.72 3.95
C MET A 20 -5.83 -8.08 4.63
N LEU A 21 -6.98 -8.77 4.63
CA LEU A 21 -7.08 -10.14 5.11
C LEU A 21 -7.36 -11.07 3.92
N PRO A 22 -6.50 -12.08 3.68
CA PRO A 22 -6.81 -13.11 2.71
C PRO A 22 -8.09 -13.85 3.13
N GLU A 23 -9.05 -14.00 2.21
CA GLU A 23 -10.28 -14.78 2.47
C GLU A 23 -10.02 -16.29 2.48
N ASN A 24 -8.92 -16.74 1.87
CA ASN A 24 -8.58 -18.15 1.73
C ASN A 24 -7.07 -18.33 1.90
N ASP A 25 -6.65 -19.46 2.47
CA ASP A 25 -5.25 -19.91 2.48
C ASP A 25 -4.82 -20.27 1.05
N ARG A 26 -4.47 -19.25 0.28
CA ARG A 26 -3.94 -19.40 -1.08
C ARG A 26 -2.43 -19.55 -1.01
N TRP A 27 -1.93 -20.68 -1.51
CA TRP A 27 -0.49 -20.94 -1.63
C TRP A 27 0.16 -20.24 -2.84
N SER A 28 -0.64 -19.83 -3.83
CA SER A 28 -0.14 -19.25 -5.08
C SER A 28 -0.98 -18.09 -5.54
N GLU A 29 -0.33 -17.12 -6.17
CA GLU A 29 -0.95 -15.89 -6.66
C GLU A 29 -0.84 -15.79 -8.18
N THR A 30 -1.90 -15.32 -8.81
CA THR A 30 -1.93 -15.05 -10.24
C THR A 30 -1.24 -13.73 -10.55
N ARG A 31 -0.75 -13.57 -11.78
CA ARG A 31 -0.14 -12.31 -12.24
C ARG A 31 -1.04 -11.10 -12.00
N SER A 32 -2.35 -11.22 -12.20
CA SER A 32 -3.30 -10.12 -11.97
C SER A 32 -3.41 -9.74 -10.49
N GLN A 33 -3.29 -10.70 -9.57
CA GLN A 33 -3.25 -10.41 -8.13
C GLN A 33 -1.96 -9.69 -7.74
N LEU A 34 -0.82 -10.10 -8.30
CA LEU A 34 0.47 -9.43 -8.06
C LEU A 34 0.45 -7.99 -8.60
N LEU A 35 -0.11 -7.77 -9.79
CA LEU A 35 -0.33 -6.42 -10.32
C LEU A 35 -1.22 -5.60 -9.38
N ALA A 36 -2.33 -6.17 -8.91
CA ALA A 36 -3.23 -5.48 -7.98
C ALA A 36 -2.54 -5.16 -6.64
N GLN A 37 -1.62 -5.98 -6.15
CA GLN A 37 -0.81 -5.66 -4.96
C GLN A 37 0.13 -4.47 -5.21
N MET A 38 0.81 -4.45 -6.36
CA MET A 38 1.65 -3.31 -6.73
C MET A 38 0.83 -2.02 -6.85
N ASP A 39 -0.35 -2.06 -7.44
CA ASP A 39 -1.26 -0.91 -7.54
C ASP A 39 -1.64 -0.36 -6.15
N VAL A 40 -1.92 -1.26 -5.19
CA VAL A 40 -2.24 -0.87 -3.80
C VAL A 40 -1.04 -0.21 -3.11
N SER A 41 0.15 -0.80 -3.22
CA SER A 41 1.38 -0.25 -2.62
C SER A 41 1.71 1.15 -3.17
N MET A 42 1.47 1.39 -4.46
CA MET A 42 1.76 2.69 -5.09
C MET A 42 0.66 3.74 -4.86
N GLY A 43 -0.52 3.32 -4.38
CA GLY A 43 -1.69 4.21 -4.26
C GLY A 43 -1.46 5.40 -3.33
N GLY A 44 -0.76 5.20 -2.21
CA GLY A 44 -0.46 6.29 -1.27
C GLY A 44 0.42 7.38 -1.90
N ARG A 45 1.46 6.97 -2.63
CA ARG A 45 2.35 7.88 -3.35
C ARG A 45 1.61 8.69 -4.42
N VAL A 46 0.80 8.01 -5.23
CA VAL A 46 0.04 8.66 -6.30
C VAL A 46 -0.99 9.64 -5.71
N ALA A 47 -1.65 9.26 -4.61
CA ALA A 47 -2.59 10.15 -3.93
C ALA A 47 -1.91 11.42 -3.40
N GLU A 48 -0.70 11.32 -2.85
CA GLU A 48 0.07 12.48 -2.41
C GLU A 48 0.40 13.42 -3.57
N GLU A 49 0.89 12.87 -4.68
CA GLU A 49 1.21 13.64 -5.88
C GLU A 49 -0.03 14.33 -6.49
N LEU A 50 -1.18 13.64 -6.54
CA LEU A 50 -2.40 14.19 -7.10
C LEU A 50 -3.01 15.33 -6.27
N ILE A 51 -2.89 15.25 -4.94
CA ILE A 51 -3.52 16.22 -4.03
C ILE A 51 -2.58 17.39 -3.71
N PHE A 52 -1.31 17.11 -3.46
CA PHE A 52 -0.34 18.12 -3.03
C PHE A 52 0.57 18.61 -4.17
N GLY A 53 0.61 17.91 -5.31
CA GLY A 53 1.47 18.23 -6.43
C GLY A 53 2.91 17.71 -6.26
N ASN A 54 3.66 17.70 -7.36
CA ASN A 54 4.98 17.08 -7.43
C ASN A 54 6.03 17.70 -6.49
N GLU A 55 5.88 18.98 -6.12
CA GLU A 55 6.82 19.69 -5.24
C GLU A 55 6.71 19.29 -3.77
N TYR A 56 5.56 18.77 -3.34
CA TYR A 56 5.25 18.47 -1.93
C TYR A 56 5.20 16.98 -1.61
N ILE A 57 5.69 16.18 -2.55
CA ILE A 57 5.86 14.75 -2.37
C ILE A 57 6.86 14.46 -1.24
N THR A 58 6.54 13.51 -0.38
CA THR A 58 7.38 13.15 0.78
C THR A 58 8.10 11.80 0.61
N THR A 59 8.97 11.48 1.57
CA THR A 59 9.68 10.19 1.66
C THR A 59 8.86 9.10 2.35
N GLY A 60 7.62 9.39 2.76
CA GLY A 60 6.79 8.47 3.54
C GLY A 60 6.43 7.16 2.82
N ALA A 61 6.42 7.14 1.49
CA ALA A 61 6.13 5.96 0.68
C ALA A 61 7.30 4.97 0.54
N SER A 62 8.45 5.20 1.18
CA SER A 62 9.64 4.36 1.01
C SER A 62 9.39 2.88 1.33
N SER A 63 8.65 2.58 2.41
CA SER A 63 8.35 1.19 2.78
C SER A 63 7.43 0.51 1.78
N ASP A 64 6.54 1.26 1.14
CA ASP A 64 5.62 0.73 0.14
C ASP A 64 6.37 0.39 -1.16
N PHE A 65 7.37 1.19 -1.54
CA PHE A 65 8.26 0.87 -2.67
C PHE A 65 9.08 -0.39 -2.44
N ASP A 66 9.64 -0.55 -1.23
CA ASP A 66 10.37 -1.76 -0.86
C ASP A 66 9.46 -3.00 -0.92
N GLY A 67 8.18 -2.84 -0.54
CA GLY A 67 7.18 -3.90 -0.64
C GLY A 67 6.79 -4.22 -2.08
N ALA A 68 6.70 -3.22 -2.96
CA ALA A 68 6.31 -3.40 -4.37
C ALA A 68 7.44 -3.98 -5.25
N THR A 69 8.70 -3.84 -4.84
CA THR A 69 9.86 -4.23 -5.66
C THR A 69 10.34 -5.66 -5.36
N LYS A 70 10.01 -6.22 -4.20
CA LYS A 70 10.41 -7.57 -3.78
C LYS A 70 9.50 -8.65 -4.36
#